data_AF-A0A133U2S1-F1
#
_entry.id   AF-A0A133U2S1-F1
#
_cell.length_a   1.000
_cell.length_b   1.000
_cell.length_c   1.000
_cell.angle_alpha   90.00
_cell.angle_beta   90.00
_cell.angle_gamma   90.00
#
_symmetry.space_group_name_H-M   'P 1'
#
loop_
_entity.id
_entity.type
_entity.pdbx_description
1 polymer ?
#
loop_
_entity_poly.entity_id
_entity_poly.type
_entity_poly.pdbx_seq_one_letter_code
_entity_poly.pdbx_strand_id
1 'polypeptide(L)'
;MGSNSTPEEVVQAHLRKAKRFLQAAKSLLEDDFYEDSVNRAYYAMFHAAKACLAKEDLFPKTHAGVVSEFGRVFVLKDEADEKLGKSLSEAKEEREDSDYEAFVEVEEKEAEKILNDARNFLKESEKIIEKTKKSGK
;
A
#
# COMPACT_ATOMS: atom_id res chain seq x y z
N MET A 1 -7.38 5.81 -26.20
CA MET A 1 -6.50 4.65 -25.99
C MET A 1 -6.80 4.15 -24.57
N GLY A 2 -7.76 3.26 -24.32
CA GLY A 2 -7.91 1.95 -24.93
C GLY A 2 -7.21 0.92 -24.03
N SER A 3 -7.78 0.63 -22.86
CA SER A 3 -7.30 -0.48 -22.03
C SER A 3 -8.51 -1.23 -21.49
N ASN A 4 -9.00 -2.20 -22.27
CA ASN A 4 -9.85 -3.30 -21.79
C ASN A 4 -8.98 -4.26 -20.96
N SER A 5 -8.36 -3.75 -19.90
CA SER A 5 -7.66 -4.61 -18.95
C SER A 5 -8.70 -5.29 -18.07
N THR A 6 -8.64 -6.62 -18.01
CA THR A 6 -9.46 -7.41 -17.08
C THR A 6 -9.15 -7.03 -15.63
N PRO A 7 -10.08 -7.22 -14.68
CA PRO A 7 -9.80 -6.97 -13.26
C PRO A 7 -8.54 -7.70 -12.78
N GLU A 8 -8.30 -8.93 -13.23
CA GLU A 8 -7.09 -9.69 -12.88
C GLU A 8 -5.82 -9.03 -13.42
N GLU A 9 -5.82 -8.50 -14.64
CA GLU A 9 -4.65 -7.75 -15.17
C GLU A 9 -4.37 -6.48 -14.37
N VAL A 10 -5.41 -5.78 -13.91
CA VAL A 10 -5.30 -4.59 -13.06
C VAL A 10 -4.71 -4.95 -11.70
N VAL A 11 -5.22 -6.02 -11.06
CA VAL A 11 -4.69 -6.56 -9.81
C VAL A 11 -3.20 -6.87 -9.94
N GLN A 12 -2.82 -7.64 -10.97
CA GLN A 12 -1.43 -8.03 -11.19
C GLN A 12 -0.53 -6.84 -11.52
N ALA A 13 -1.02 -5.83 -12.25
CA ALA A 13 -0.27 -4.62 -12.52
C ALA A 13 0.02 -3.82 -11.23
N HIS A 14 -0.96 -3.72 -10.34
CA HIS A 14 -0.80 -3.07 -9.05
C HIS A 14 0.14 -3.83 -8.10
N LEU A 15 0.05 -5.16 -8.02
CA LEU A 15 0.98 -5.97 -7.24
C LEU A 15 2.43 -5.83 -7.73
N ARG A 16 2.65 -5.82 -9.06
CA ARG A 16 3.98 -5.57 -9.62
C ARG A 16 4.51 -4.19 -9.25
N LYS A 17 3.68 -3.15 -9.28
CA LYS A 17 4.07 -1.81 -8.82
C LYS A 17 4.40 -1.81 -7.34
N ALA A 18 3.56 -2.42 -6.50
CA ALA A 18 3.77 -2.49 -5.06
C ALA A 18 5.13 -3.13 -4.70
N LYS A 19 5.47 -4.27 -5.34
CA LYS A 19 6.76 -4.94 -5.17
C LYS A 19 7.95 -4.07 -5.55
N ARG A 20 7.86 -3.36 -6.69
CA ARG A 20 8.92 -2.44 -7.15
C ARG A 20 9.11 -1.27 -6.18
N PHE A 21 8.02 -0.69 -5.68
CA PHE A 21 8.11 0.38 -4.70
C PHE A 21 8.69 -0.08 -3.37
N LEU A 22 8.32 -1.27 -2.90
CA LEU A 22 8.91 -1.84 -1.68
C LEU A 22 10.42 -2.09 -1.83
N GLN A 23 10.86 -2.58 -3.00
CA GLN A 23 12.27 -2.76 -3.30
C GLN A 23 13.01 -1.41 -3.34
N ALA A 24 12.41 -0.39 -3.96
CA ALA A 24 12.99 0.95 -4.01
C ALA A 24 13.10 1.56 -2.60
N ALA A 25 12.04 1.46 -1.79
CA ALA A 25 12.03 1.92 -0.39
C ALA A 25 13.16 1.30 0.41
N LYS A 26 13.34 -0.03 0.27
CA LYS A 26 14.46 -0.73 0.91
C LYS A 26 15.82 -0.16 0.49
N SER A 27 16.04 0.07 -0.80
CA SER A 27 17.34 0.58 -1.29
C SER A 27 17.61 1.99 -0.79
N LEU A 28 16.57 2.84 -0.77
CA LEU A 28 16.65 4.20 -0.25
C LEU A 28 16.95 4.25 1.25
N LEU A 29 16.36 3.34 2.04
CA LEU A 29 16.70 3.20 3.46
C LEU A 29 18.18 2.84 3.65
N GLU A 30 18.71 1.90 2.86
CA GLU A 30 20.11 1.45 2.92
C GLU A 30 21.11 2.54 2.51
N ASP A 31 20.65 3.52 1.73
CA ASP A 31 21.43 4.67 1.25
C ASP A 31 21.15 5.96 2.06
N ASP A 32 20.53 5.84 3.25
CA ASP A 32 20.18 6.94 4.18
C ASP A 32 19.16 7.98 3.63
N PHE A 33 18.46 7.69 2.54
CA PHE A 33 17.38 8.53 1.99
C PHE A 33 16.04 8.21 2.65
N TYR A 34 15.89 8.59 3.91
CA TYR A 34 14.76 8.20 4.77
C TYR A 34 13.39 8.73 4.31
N GLU A 35 13.28 10.00 3.94
CA GLU A 35 12.04 10.60 3.41
C GLU A 35 11.59 9.90 2.13
N ASP A 36 12.51 9.69 1.19
CA ASP A 36 12.24 8.97 -0.05
C ASP A 36 11.84 7.51 0.23
N SER A 37 12.48 6.87 1.22
CA SER A 37 12.14 5.52 1.66
C SER A 37 10.69 5.44 2.16
N VAL A 38 10.28 6.34 3.05
CA VAL A 38 8.89 6.47 3.54
C VAL A 38 7.94 6.68 2.38
N ASN A 39 8.24 7.61 1.47
CA ASN A 39 7.42 7.90 0.29
C ASN A 39 7.21 6.63 -0.56
N ARG A 40 8.29 5.89 -0.85
CA ARG A 40 8.21 4.64 -1.62
C ARG A 40 7.49 3.54 -0.86
N ALA A 41 7.68 3.42 0.46
CA ALA A 41 7.00 2.45 1.30
C ALA A 41 5.47 2.69 1.30
N TYR A 42 5.05 3.95 1.44
CA TYR A 42 3.64 4.33 1.28
C TYR A 42 3.08 3.92 -0.09
N TYR A 43 3.77 4.24 -1.18
CA TYR A 43 3.30 3.86 -2.52
C TYR A 43 3.25 2.34 -2.73
N ALA A 44 4.09 1.57 -2.05
CA ALA A 44 3.99 0.13 -2.03
C ALA A 44 2.65 -0.33 -1.41
N MET A 45 2.30 0.21 -0.24
CA MET A 45 1.04 -0.09 0.45
C MET A 45 -0.18 0.40 -0.34
N PHE A 46 -0.11 1.61 -0.89
CA PHE A 46 -1.16 2.20 -1.72
C PHE A 46 -1.47 1.32 -2.93
N HIS A 47 -0.45 0.85 -3.64
CA HIS A 47 -0.67 -0.04 -4.78
C HIS A 47 -1.14 -1.43 -4.38
N ALA A 48 -0.69 -1.97 -3.24
CA ALA A 48 -1.23 -3.21 -2.70
C ALA A 48 -2.72 -3.08 -2.35
N ALA A 49 -3.12 -1.98 -1.69
CA ALA A 49 -4.53 -1.68 -1.39
C ALA A 49 -5.38 -1.55 -2.66
N LYS A 50 -4.86 -0.87 -3.70
CA LYS A 50 -5.53 -0.81 -5.01
C LYS A 50 -5.68 -2.18 -5.67
N ALA A 51 -4.73 -3.10 -5.48
CA ALA A 51 -4.87 -4.46 -5.98
C ALA A 51 -5.99 -5.20 -5.26
N CYS A 52 -6.08 -5.11 -3.94
CA CYS A 52 -7.18 -5.70 -3.17
C CYS A 52 -8.54 -5.12 -3.59
N LEU A 53 -8.65 -3.81 -3.70
CA LEU A 53 -9.89 -3.14 -4.12
C LEU A 53 -10.30 -3.47 -5.55
N ALA A 54 -9.34 -3.55 -6.49
CA ALA A 54 -9.62 -3.95 -7.87
C ALA A 54 -10.15 -5.40 -7.95
N LYS A 55 -9.79 -6.27 -6.99
CA LYS A 55 -10.34 -7.63 -6.92
C LYS A 55 -11.84 -7.63 -6.60
N GLU A 56 -12.29 -6.62 -5.87
CA GLU A 56 -13.69 -6.35 -5.52
C GLU A 56 -14.38 -5.41 -6.52
N ASP A 57 -13.78 -5.17 -7.69
CA ASP A 57 -14.28 -4.24 -8.74
C ASP A 57 -14.41 -2.78 -8.27
N LEU A 58 -13.58 -2.36 -7.30
CA LEU A 58 -13.56 -1.01 -6.73
C LEU A 58 -12.33 -0.22 -7.20
N PHE A 59 -12.57 0.99 -7.73
CA PHE A 59 -11.52 1.83 -8.34
C PHE A 59 -11.51 3.28 -7.81
N PRO A 60 -11.24 3.51 -6.51
CA PRO A 60 -11.08 4.86 -5.99
C PRO A 60 -9.94 5.60 -6.68
N LYS A 61 -10.17 6.91 -6.90
CA LYS A 61 -9.29 7.77 -7.71
C LYS A 61 -8.34 8.64 -6.88
N THR A 62 -8.60 8.79 -5.59
CA THR A 62 -7.82 9.66 -4.69
C THR A 62 -7.05 8.83 -3.66
N HIS A 63 -6.00 9.42 -3.09
CA HIS A 63 -5.22 8.82 -2.01
C HIS A 63 -6.10 8.50 -0.80
N ALA A 64 -6.82 9.51 -0.29
CA ALA A 64 -7.76 9.33 0.81
C ALA A 64 -8.83 8.27 0.51
N GLY A 65 -9.36 8.26 -0.72
CA GLY A 65 -10.37 7.28 -1.14
C GLY A 65 -9.88 5.84 -1.13
N VAL A 66 -8.61 5.59 -1.49
CA VAL A 66 -8.03 4.23 -1.38
C VAL A 66 -7.93 3.80 0.07
N VAL A 67 -7.45 4.68 0.96
CA VAL A 67 -7.30 4.36 2.39
C VAL A 67 -8.65 4.09 3.04
N SER A 68 -9.63 4.97 2.83
CA SER A 68 -10.97 4.81 3.41
C SER A 68 -11.68 3.56 2.89
N GLU A 69 -11.58 3.30 1.58
CA GLU A 69 -12.27 2.17 0.97
C GLU A 69 -11.63 0.84 1.36
N PHE A 70 -10.29 0.78 1.48
CA PHE A 70 -9.60 -0.40 2.00
C PHE A 70 -10.07 -0.73 3.43
N GLY A 71 -10.11 0.27 4.32
CA GLY A 71 -10.62 0.09 5.68
C GLY A 71 -12.07 -0.39 5.70
N ARG A 72 -12.93 0.20 4.88
CA ARG A 72 -14.36 -0.18 4.79
C ARG A 72 -14.57 -1.61 4.29
N VAL A 73 -13.80 -2.03 3.29
CA VAL A 73 -14.00 -3.31 2.62
C VAL A 73 -13.34 -4.46 3.38
N PHE A 74 -12.12 -4.27 3.88
CA PHE A 74 -11.35 -5.37 4.44
C PHE A 74 -11.22 -5.31 5.96
N VAL A 75 -11.06 -4.13 6.56
CA VAL A 75 -10.88 -4.03 8.02
C VAL A 75 -12.22 -4.15 8.75
N LEU A 76 -13.23 -3.36 8.36
CA LEU A 76 -14.56 -3.39 9.01
C LEU A 76 -15.30 -4.71 8.83
N LYS A 77 -14.88 -5.56 7.89
CA LYS A 77 -15.45 -6.88 7.65
C LYS A 77 -14.62 -8.03 8.23
N ASP A 78 -13.60 -7.73 9.05
CA ASP A 78 -12.67 -8.70 9.63
C ASP A 78 -11.92 -9.56 8.58
N GLU A 79 -11.78 -9.07 7.35
CA GLU A 79 -11.00 -9.72 6.29
C GLU A 79 -9.50 -9.33 6.34
N ALA A 80 -9.19 -8.24 7.05
CA ALA A 80 -7.85 -7.73 7.34
C ALA A 80 -7.76 -7.28 8.81
N ASP A 81 -6.60 -7.46 9.44
CA ASP A 81 -6.32 -6.95 10.79
C ASP A 81 -6.39 -5.41 10.79
N GLU A 82 -6.98 -4.83 11.84
CA GLU A 82 -7.07 -3.38 12.06
C GLU A 82 -5.71 -2.68 11.93
N LYS A 83 -4.63 -3.35 12.35
CA LYS A 83 -3.26 -2.86 12.21
C LYS A 83 -2.89 -2.54 10.77
N LEU A 84 -3.41 -3.28 9.78
CA LEU A 84 -3.14 -2.98 8.37
C LEU A 84 -3.75 -1.64 7.93
N GLY A 85 -4.99 -1.38 8.34
CA GLY A 85 -5.65 -0.10 8.08
C GLY A 85 -4.91 1.06 8.74
N LYS A 86 -4.48 0.86 9.98
CA LYS A 86 -3.68 1.84 10.73
C LYS A 86 -2.34 2.11 10.05
N SER A 87 -1.56 1.08 9.71
CA SER A 87 -0.28 1.24 9.03
C SER A 87 -0.40 1.97 7.69
N LEU A 88 -1.45 1.69 6.90
CA LEU A 88 -1.68 2.41 5.63
C LEU A 88 -2.00 3.90 5.86
N SER A 89 -2.71 4.21 6.94
CA SER A 89 -3.07 5.59 7.30
C SER A 89 -1.85 6.36 7.82
N GLU A 90 -1.09 5.75 8.74
CA GLU A 90 0.17 6.30 9.26
C GLU A 90 1.17 6.57 8.13
N ALA A 91 1.41 5.60 7.25
CA ALA A 91 2.34 5.80 6.13
C ALA A 91 1.89 6.90 5.14
N LYS A 92 0.58 7.16 5.04
CA LYS A 92 0.06 8.27 4.22
C LYS A 92 0.39 9.61 4.87
N GLU A 93 0.15 9.73 6.17
CA GLU A 93 0.41 10.92 6.98
C GLU A 93 1.90 11.25 6.97
N GLU A 94 2.75 10.27 7.29
CA GLU A 94 4.21 10.44 7.32
C GLU A 94 4.78 10.89 5.96
N ARG A 95 4.23 10.35 4.87
CA ARG A 95 4.59 10.77 3.51
C ARG A 95 4.12 12.19 3.21
N GLU A 96 2.94 12.60 3.70
CA GLU A 96 2.47 13.99 3.53
C GLU A 96 3.35 14.96 4.31
N ASP A 97 3.71 14.62 5.54
CA ASP A 97 4.59 15.46 6.37
C ASP A 97 5.98 15.58 5.72
N SER A 98 6.58 14.46 5.29
CA SER A 98 7.88 14.45 4.59
C SER A 98 7.85 15.25 3.27
N ASP A 99 6.76 15.17 2.49
CA ASP A 99 6.68 15.84 1.17
C ASP A 99 6.44 17.36 1.29
N TYR A 100 5.92 17.86 2.42
CA TYR A 100 5.47 19.26 2.55
C TYR A 100 6.15 20.07 3.67
N GLU A 101 6.73 19.44 4.69
CA GLU A 101 7.34 20.13 5.82
C GLU A 101 8.88 20.16 5.68
N ALA A 102 9.43 21.28 5.23
CA ALA A 102 10.87 21.45 4.99
C ALA A 102 11.77 21.36 6.25
N PHE A 103 11.18 21.18 7.43
CA PHE A 103 11.86 21.10 8.72
C PHE A 103 11.62 19.76 9.44
N VAL A 104 10.86 18.82 8.84
CA VAL A 104 10.66 17.47 9.38
C VAL A 104 11.73 16.57 8.78
N GLU A 105 12.68 16.16 9.61
CA GLU A 105 13.67 15.14 9.23
C GLU A 105 13.14 13.77 9.69
N VAL A 106 12.96 12.85 8.74
CA VAL A 106 12.60 11.47 9.06
C VAL A 106 13.82 10.75 9.63
N GLU A 107 13.70 10.19 10.83
CA GLU A 107 14.75 9.36 11.43
C GLU A 107 14.81 7.95 10.80
N GLU A 108 16.00 7.34 10.77
CA GLU A 108 16.22 5.97 10.27
C GLU A 108 15.20 4.97 10.84
N LYS A 109 14.95 5.04 12.15
CA LYS A 109 14.04 4.14 12.87
C LYS A 109 12.60 4.26 12.40
N GLU A 110 12.16 5.46 12.03
CA GLU A 110 10.83 5.73 11.51
C GLU A 110 10.70 5.19 10.10
N ALA A 111 11.67 5.48 9.23
CA ALA A 111 11.73 4.91 7.90
C ALA A 111 11.77 3.37 7.91
N GLU A 112 12.52 2.77 8.86
CA GLU A 112 12.57 1.31 9.04
C GLU A 112 11.21 0.75 9.49
N LYS A 113 10.53 1.40 10.43
CA LYS A 113 9.18 1.02 10.85
C LYS A 113 8.23 1.02 9.64
N ILE A 114 8.18 2.10 8.88
CA ILE A 114 7.27 2.25 7.75
C ILE A 114 7.60 1.24 6.64
N LEU A 115 8.89 0.97 6.38
CA LEU A 115 9.30 -0.09 5.45
C LEU A 115 8.83 -1.48 5.90
N ASN A 116 8.95 -1.79 7.19
CA ASN A 116 8.51 -3.05 7.77
C ASN A 116 6.98 -3.20 7.70
N ASP A 117 6.25 -2.12 7.99
CA ASP A 117 4.80 -2.04 7.85
C ASP A 117 4.39 -2.27 6.39
N ALA A 118 5.07 -1.64 5.44
CA ALA A 118 4.81 -1.83 4.01
C ALA A 118 5.07 -3.27 3.54
N ARG A 119 6.13 -3.91 4.04
CA ARG A 119 6.42 -5.33 3.77
C ARG A 119 5.31 -6.23 4.28
N ASN A 120 4.85 -6.02 5.52
CA ASN A 120 3.76 -6.79 6.10
C ASN A 120 2.45 -6.56 5.33
N PHE A 121 2.16 -5.30 4.99
CA PHE A 121 0.94 -4.94 4.27
C PHE A 121 0.86 -5.59 2.89
N LEU A 122 1.95 -5.60 2.13
CA LEU A 122 2.00 -6.26 0.82
C LEU A 122 1.76 -7.77 0.97
N LYS A 123 2.41 -8.42 1.95
CA LYS A 123 2.24 -9.85 2.21
C LYS A 123 0.80 -10.22 2.55
N GLU A 124 0.14 -9.44 3.43
CA GLU A 124 -1.25 -9.71 3.78
C GLU A 124 -2.20 -9.39 2.61
N SER A 125 -1.91 -8.36 1.81
CA SER A 125 -2.66 -8.05 0.60
C SER A 125 -2.63 -9.19 -0.42
N GLU A 126 -1.48 -9.83 -0.63
CA GLU A 126 -1.36 -11.01 -1.50
C GLU A 126 -2.24 -12.17 -0.99
N LYS A 127 -2.26 -12.41 0.32
CA LYS A 127 -3.13 -13.45 0.92
C LYS A 127 -4.62 -13.15 0.73
N ILE A 128 -5.04 -11.88 0.89
CA ILE A 128 -6.43 -11.47 0.65
C ILE A 128 -6.82 -11.82 -0.79
N ILE A 129 -5.99 -11.42 -1.76
CA ILE A 129 -6.23 -11.65 -3.20
C ILE A 129 -6.27 -13.16 -3.54
N GLU A 130 -5.45 -13.98 -2.89
CA GLU A 130 -5.44 -15.43 -3.08
C GLU A 130 -6.67 -16.13 -2.48
N LYS A 131 -7.14 -15.69 -1.30
CA LYS A 131 -8.30 -16.28 -0.61
C LYS A 131 -9.60 -16.12 -1.41
N THR A 132 -9.80 -14.97 -2.06
CA THR A 132 -11.03 -14.68 -2.83
C THR A 132 -11.19 -15.57 -4.07
N LYS A 133 -10.17 -16.33 -4.48
CA LYS A 133 -10.31 -17.35 -5.54
C LYS A 133 -11.16 -18.57 -5.12
N LYS A 134 -11.50 -18.74 -3.83
CA LYS A 134 -12.16 -19.96 -3.32
C LYS A 134 -13.65 -19.84 -2.97
N SER A 135 -14.28 -18.66 -3.07
CA SER A 135 -15.71 -18.49 -2.75
C SER A 135 -16.66 -18.62 -3.94
N GLY A 136 -16.17 -19.04 -5.11
CA GLY A 136 -17.01 -19.44 -6.23
C GLY A 136 -17.16 -20.95 -6.31
N LYS A 137 -18.05 -21.53 -5.48
CA LYS A 137 -18.61 -22.86 -5.72
C LYS A 137 -20.08 -22.88 -5.36
#